data_AF-A0A3C0GBW5-F1
#
_entry.id   AF-A0A3C0GBW5-F1
#
_cell.length_a   1.000
_cell.length_b   1.000
_cell.length_c   1.000
_cell.angle_alpha   90.00
_cell.angle_beta   90.00
_cell.angle_gamma   90.00
#
_symmetry.space_group_name_H-M   'P 1'
#
loop_
_entity.id
_entity.type
_entity.pdbx_description
1 polymer ?
#
loop_
_entity_poly.entity_id
_entity_poly.type
_entity_poly.pdbx_seq_one_letter_code
_entity_poly.pdbx_strand_id
1 'polypeptide(L)'
;MKLYLDEGLHYNPEQMKLAGEFILFCADSLPIEGDFEVHLVNSREPHGISTTALYEVGNNCCKVYCKKRALADVLRSVAHEMTHMMQDQIGILKGPIRDAGGFHEDQANAKAGELIKLFAKSAPG
;
A
#
# COMPACT_ATOMS: atom_id res chain seq x y z
N MET A 1 6.07 -11.67 2.11
CA MET A 1 6.24 -10.22 1.82
C MET A 1 7.66 -9.92 1.37
N LYS A 2 7.81 -9.19 0.27
CA LYS A 2 9.07 -8.53 -0.10
C LYS A 2 8.86 -7.01 -0.17
N LEU A 3 9.76 -6.25 0.44
CA LEU A 3 9.75 -4.77 0.42
C LEU A 3 10.95 -4.26 -0.38
N TYR A 4 10.68 -3.54 -1.45
CA TYR A 4 11.67 -2.92 -2.33
C TYR A 4 11.68 -1.40 -2.13
N LEU A 5 12.87 -0.79 -2.19
CA LEU A 5 13.07 0.64 -2.02
C LEU A 5 13.98 1.16 -3.14
N ASP A 6 13.51 2.16 -3.89
CA ASP A 6 14.35 2.83 -4.90
C ASP A 6 15.54 3.58 -4.25
N GLU A 7 16.69 3.49 -4.90
CA GLU A 7 17.88 4.27 -4.53
C GLU A 7 17.56 5.77 -4.57
N GLY A 8 17.74 6.48 -3.45
CA GLY A 8 17.42 7.91 -3.30
C GLY A 8 16.18 8.23 -2.47
N LEU A 9 15.43 7.22 -2.01
CA LEU A 9 14.55 7.38 -0.86
C LEU A 9 15.39 7.29 0.42
N HIS A 10 15.69 8.44 1.02
CA HIS A 10 16.51 8.54 2.23
C HIS A 10 15.71 8.23 3.51
N TYR A 11 15.09 7.06 3.58
CA TYR A 11 14.48 6.60 4.83
C TYR A 11 15.55 6.09 5.78
N ASN A 12 15.46 6.51 7.04
CA ASN A 12 16.32 5.97 8.09
C ASN A 12 15.87 4.53 8.48
N PRO A 13 16.70 3.78 9.22
CA PRO A 13 16.36 2.41 9.61
C PRO A 13 15.06 2.28 10.43
N GLU A 14 14.73 3.26 11.27
CA GLU A 14 13.50 3.26 12.07
C GLU A 14 12.26 3.44 11.20
N GLN A 15 12.32 4.35 10.22
CA GLN A 15 11.26 4.56 9.24
C GLN A 15 11.03 3.31 8.39
N MET A 16 12.11 2.63 7.96
CA MET A 16 12.01 1.38 7.22
C MET A 16 11.43 0.24 8.07
N LYS A 17 11.84 0.15 9.34
CA LYS A 17 11.28 -0.81 10.28
C LYS A 17 9.79 -0.57 10.49
N LEU A 18 9.40 0.68 10.76
CA LEU A 18 8.01 1.08 10.94
C LEU A 18 7.15 0.78 9.69
N ALA A 19 7.70 1.04 8.50
CA ALA A 19 7.01 0.73 7.25
C ALA A 19 6.79 -0.78 7.09
N GLY A 20 7.82 -1.60 7.37
CA GLY A 20 7.70 -3.06 7.34
C GLY A 20 6.68 -3.59 8.34
N GLU A 21 6.71 -3.11 9.59
CA GLU A 21 5.74 -3.47 10.64
C GLU A 21 4.31 -3.08 10.23
N PHE A 22 4.14 -1.90 9.64
CA PHE A 22 2.84 -1.44 9.15
C PHE A 22 2.31 -2.30 7.98
N ILE A 23 3.18 -2.68 7.04
CA ILE A 23 2.79 -3.53 5.91
C ILE A 23 2.35 -4.91 6.41
N LEU A 24 3.09 -5.52 7.34
CA LEU A 24 2.70 -6.79 7.95
C LEU A 24 1.38 -6.66 8.71
N PHE A 25 1.20 -5.59 9.49
CA PHE A 25 -0.06 -5.30 10.16
C PHE A 25 -1.24 -5.19 9.17
N CYS A 26 -1.03 -4.54 8.01
CA CYS A 26 -2.05 -4.46 6.96
C CYS A 26 -2.36 -5.83 6.38
N ALA A 27 -1.34 -6.65 6.10
CA ALA A 27 -1.53 -8.00 5.57
C ALA A 27 -2.37 -8.87 6.52
N ASP A 28 -2.07 -8.83 7.82
CA ASP A 28 -2.83 -9.56 8.84
C ASP A 28 -4.27 -9.03 8.99
N SER A 29 -4.45 -7.71 8.91
CA SER A 29 -5.76 -7.06 9.09
C SER A 29 -6.67 -7.16 7.86
N LEU A 30 -6.10 -7.31 6.66
CA LEU A 30 -6.79 -7.47 5.38
C LEU A 30 -6.81 -8.92 4.88
N PRO A 31 -6.64 -9.88 5.80
CA PRO A 31 -6.16 -11.26 5.57
C PRO A 31 -5.58 -11.53 4.17
N ILE A 32 -4.46 -10.89 3.82
CA ILE A 32 -3.75 -11.11 2.55
C ILE A 32 -3.06 -12.47 2.58
N GLU A 33 -3.34 -13.29 1.59
CA GLU A 33 -2.76 -14.63 1.46
C GLU A 33 -1.60 -14.66 0.45
N GLY A 34 -0.65 -15.58 0.69
CA GLY A 34 0.45 -15.85 -0.22
C GLY A 34 1.57 -14.80 -0.21
N ASP A 35 2.46 -14.92 -1.19
CA ASP A 35 3.53 -13.95 -1.40
C ASP A 35 3.01 -12.71 -2.11
N PHE A 36 3.51 -11.56 -1.66
CA PHE A 36 3.20 -10.25 -2.21
C PHE A 36 4.40 -9.32 -2.12
N GLU A 37 4.39 -8.29 -2.95
CA GLU A 37 5.48 -7.33 -3.10
C GLU A 37 4.98 -5.89 -2.88
N VAL A 38 5.79 -5.11 -2.16
CA VAL A 38 5.57 -3.67 -1.99
C VAL A 38 6.81 -2.93 -2.46
N HIS A 39 6.63 -2.01 -3.40
CA HIS A 39 7.70 -1.20 -3.98
C HIS A 39 7.50 0.26 -3.57
N LEU A 40 8.43 0.81 -2.79
CA LEU A 40 8.49 2.22 -2.46
C LEU A 40 9.43 2.91 -3.44
N VAL A 41 8.89 3.76 -4.30
CA VAL A 41 9.59 4.26 -5.49
C VAL A 41 9.76 5.77 -5.49
N ASN A 42 10.82 6.25 -6.14
CA ASN A 42 11.14 7.68 -6.20
C ASN A 42 10.74 8.35 -7.53
N SER A 43 10.27 7.54 -8.49
CA SER A 43 9.92 7.90 -9.87
C SER A 43 8.61 7.23 -10.26
N ARG A 44 7.83 7.87 -11.14
CA ARG A 44 6.50 7.36 -11.54
C ARG A 44 6.53 6.56 -12.83
N GLU A 45 7.04 7.16 -13.90
CA GLU A 45 7.07 6.58 -15.26
C GLU A 45 7.70 5.18 -15.34
N PRO A 46 8.89 4.91 -14.74
CA PRO A 46 9.51 3.59 -14.82
C PRO A 46 8.68 2.48 -14.16
N HIS A 47 7.80 2.87 -13.23
CA HIS A 47 7.00 1.98 -12.40
C HIS A 47 5.53 1.94 -12.85
N GLY A 48 5.17 2.61 -13.94
CA GLY A 48 3.81 2.64 -14.48
C GLY A 48 2.80 3.38 -13.60
N ILE A 49 3.25 4.19 -12.63
CA ILE A 49 2.36 4.89 -11.71
C ILE A 49 1.79 6.15 -12.40
N SER A 50 0.50 6.17 -12.66
CA SER A 50 -0.19 7.35 -13.22
C SER A 50 -0.51 8.42 -12.16
N THR A 51 -0.79 8.00 -10.92
CA THR A 51 -1.17 8.88 -9.80
C THR A 51 -0.08 8.93 -8.72
N THR A 52 -0.33 8.37 -7.55
CA THR A 52 0.58 8.31 -6.40
C THR A 52 0.89 6.89 -5.97
N ALA A 53 0.09 5.92 -6.39
CA ALA A 53 0.28 4.51 -6.13
C ALA A 53 -0.43 3.68 -7.20
N LEU A 54 -0.11 2.39 -7.26
CA LEU A 54 -0.68 1.43 -8.19
C LEU A 54 -0.68 0.03 -7.55
N TYR A 55 -1.81 -0.65 -7.63
CA TYR A 55 -1.92 -2.08 -7.47
C TYR A 55 -1.96 -2.79 -8.83
N GLU A 56 -1.10 -3.80 -9.01
CA GLU A 56 -1.06 -4.64 -10.20
C GLU A 56 -1.98 -5.86 -10.02
N VAL A 57 -3.19 -5.77 -10.57
CA VAL A 57 -4.21 -6.84 -10.54
C VAL A 57 -3.63 -8.16 -11.04
N GLY A 58 -3.83 -9.23 -10.26
CA GLY A 58 -3.33 -10.58 -10.52
C GLY A 58 -1.87 -10.83 -10.12
N ASN A 59 -1.13 -9.80 -9.70
CA ASN A 59 0.30 -9.93 -9.40
C ASN A 59 0.66 -9.77 -7.92
N ASN A 60 -0.31 -9.51 -7.03
CA ASN A 60 -0.06 -9.23 -5.61
C ASN A 60 1.06 -8.19 -5.39
N CYS A 61 1.11 -7.16 -6.24
CA CYS A 61 2.19 -6.18 -6.27
C CYS A 61 1.64 -4.77 -6.13
N CYS A 62 2.12 -4.05 -5.12
CA CYS A 62 1.80 -2.64 -4.89
C CYS A 62 3.04 -1.79 -5.15
N LYS A 63 2.87 -0.66 -5.84
CA LYS A 63 3.92 0.32 -6.09
C LYS A 63 3.47 1.69 -5.61
N VAL A 64 4.25 2.36 -4.77
CA VAL A 64 3.88 3.64 -4.15
C VAL A 64 4.97 4.69 -4.39
N TYR A 65 4.58 5.79 -5.02
CA TYR A 65 5.47 6.94 -5.22
C TYR A 65 5.63 7.72 -3.92
N CYS A 66 6.87 7.82 -3.43
CA CYS A 66 7.19 8.28 -2.07
C CYS A 66 7.85 9.66 -2.00
N LYS A 67 8.40 10.17 -3.11
CA LYS A 67 9.24 11.37 -3.11
C LYS A 67 8.48 12.61 -2.63
N LYS A 68 9.07 13.33 -1.66
CA LYS A 68 8.52 14.53 -1.00
C LYS A 68 7.19 14.29 -0.25
N ARG A 69 6.92 13.06 0.18
CA ARG A 69 5.74 12.72 0.99
C ARG A 69 6.15 12.36 2.41
N ALA A 70 5.32 12.71 3.39
CA ALA A 70 5.49 12.25 4.75
C ALA A 70 5.30 10.72 4.82
N LEU A 71 6.03 10.03 5.71
CA LEU A 71 5.91 8.58 5.84
C LEU A 71 4.47 8.14 6.10
N ALA A 72 3.74 8.83 6.98
CA ALA A 72 2.33 8.52 7.26
C ALA A 72 1.42 8.57 6.02
N ASP A 73 1.69 9.49 5.10
CA ASP A 73 0.95 9.61 3.84
C ASP A 73 1.31 8.48 2.86
N VAL A 74 2.58 8.09 2.81
CA VAL A 74 3.04 6.90 2.08
C VAL A 74 2.38 5.62 2.61
N LEU A 75 2.38 5.42 3.94
CA LEU A 75 1.75 4.27 4.58
C LEU A 75 0.24 4.22 4.29
N ARG A 76 -0.43 5.38 4.28
CA ARG A 76 -1.85 5.45 3.89
C ARG A 76 -2.06 4.96 2.45
N SER A 77 -1.20 5.35 1.50
CA SER A 77 -1.26 4.83 0.13
C SER A 77 -0.99 3.32 0.07
N VAL A 78 -0.03 2.82 0.83
CA VAL A 78 0.24 1.38 0.91
C VAL A 78 -1.00 0.61 1.37
N ALA A 79 -1.65 1.06 2.45
CA ALA A 79 -2.86 0.41 2.97
C ALA A 79 -4.04 0.46 1.98
N HIS A 80 -4.13 1.52 1.18
CA HIS A 80 -5.11 1.65 0.10
C HIS A 80 -4.88 0.57 -0.97
N GLU A 81 -3.66 0.49 -1.52
CA GLU A 81 -3.34 -0.51 -2.54
C GLU A 81 -3.42 -1.96 -2.02
N MET A 82 -3.07 -2.19 -0.75
CA MET A 82 -3.24 -3.51 -0.13
C MET A 82 -4.71 -3.88 0.06
N THR A 83 -5.62 -2.89 0.19
CA THR A 83 -7.05 -3.18 0.17
C THR A 83 -7.48 -3.64 -1.22
N HIS A 84 -6.95 -3.06 -2.29
CA HIS A 84 -7.15 -3.59 -3.65
C HIS A 84 -6.60 -5.00 -3.81
N MET A 85 -5.43 -5.29 -3.23
CA MET A 85 -4.89 -6.65 -3.21
C MET A 85 -5.86 -7.65 -2.56
N MET A 86 -6.41 -7.32 -1.39
CA MET A 86 -7.45 -8.15 -0.75
C MET A 86 -8.68 -8.32 -1.66
N GLN A 87 -9.17 -7.23 -2.24
CA GLN A 87 -10.33 -7.25 -3.15
C GLN A 87 -10.10 -8.14 -4.39
N ASP A 88 -8.87 -8.18 -4.88
CA ASP A 88 -8.44 -9.04 -5.99
C ASP A 88 -8.45 -10.52 -5.57
N GLN A 89 -7.83 -10.83 -4.42
CA GLN A 89 -7.75 -12.20 -3.91
C GLN A 89 -9.13 -12.81 -3.63
N ILE A 90 -10.09 -12.01 -3.14
CA ILE A 90 -11.46 -12.48 -2.94
C ILE A 90 -12.32 -12.44 -4.22
N GLY A 91 -11.73 -12.06 -5.36
CA GLY A 91 -12.36 -12.11 -6.68
C GLY A 91 -13.44 -11.06 -6.93
N ILE A 92 -13.43 -9.94 -6.20
CA ILE A 92 -14.40 -8.85 -6.39
C ILE A 92 -13.89 -7.75 -7.32
N LEU A 93 -12.58 -7.66 -7.58
CA LEU A 93 -12.04 -6.85 -8.67
C LEU A 93 -12.28 -7.56 -10.01
N LYS A 94 -13.37 -7.21 -10.69
CA LYS A 94 -13.71 -7.73 -12.02
C LYS A 94 -13.50 -6.67 -13.10
N GLY A 95 -12.43 -6.83 -13.87
CA GLY A 95 -12.10 -5.94 -14.99
C GLY A 95 -11.24 -4.73 -14.58
N PRO A 96 -10.99 -3.79 -15.51
CA PRO A 96 -10.17 -2.61 -15.21
C PRO A 96 -10.81 -1.81 -14.08
N ILE A 97 -10.02 -1.52 -13.03
CA ILE A 97 -10.39 -0.62 -11.92
C ILE A 97 -10.73 0.72 -12.57
N ARG A 98 -12.01 1.04 -12.69
CA ARG A 98 -12.47 2.32 -13.23
C ARG A 98 -12.27 3.39 -12.16
N ASP A 99 -11.37 4.31 -12.48
CA ASP A 99 -11.27 5.70 -12.06
C ASP A 99 -12.09 6.15 -10.84
N ALA A 100 -11.37 6.62 -9.81
CA ALA A 100 -11.77 7.60 -8.79
C ALA A 100 -13.26 7.54 -8.35
N GLY A 101 -13.50 6.75 -7.30
CA GLY A 101 -14.81 6.62 -6.65
C GLY A 101 -15.54 5.34 -7.04
N GLY A 102 -16.49 4.94 -6.18
CA GLY A 102 -17.20 3.67 -6.28
C GLY A 102 -16.79 2.70 -5.19
N PHE A 103 -17.52 1.58 -5.09
CA PHE A 103 -17.45 0.68 -3.94
C PHE A 103 -16.02 0.25 -3.57
N HIS A 104 -15.18 -0.07 -4.56
CA HIS A 104 -13.81 -0.54 -4.32
C HIS A 104 -12.89 0.57 -3.80
N GLU A 105 -12.91 1.75 -4.43
CA GLU A 105 -12.13 2.93 -4.02
C GLU A 105 -12.60 3.48 -2.66
N ASP A 106 -13.91 3.49 -2.42
CA ASP A 106 -14.50 3.94 -1.15
C ASP A 106 -14.09 3.01 0.00
N GLN A 107 -14.12 1.69 -0.24
CA GLN A 107 -13.64 0.70 0.71
C GLN A 107 -12.14 0.85 0.97
N ALA A 108 -11.32 1.02 -0.08
CA ALA A 108 -9.88 1.21 0.04
C ALA A 108 -9.53 2.48 0.83
N ASN A 109 -10.23 3.59 0.57
CA ASN A 109 -10.08 4.84 1.32
C ASN A 109 -10.49 4.72 2.79
N ALA A 110 -11.60 4.02 3.07
CA ALA A 110 -12.08 3.77 4.42
C ALA A 110 -11.09 2.87 5.19
N LYS A 111 -10.66 1.77 4.59
CA LYS A 111 -9.71 0.81 5.18
C LYS A 111 -8.34 1.42 5.42
N ALA A 112 -7.80 2.17 4.47
CA ALA A 112 -6.55 2.89 4.67
C ALA A 112 -6.61 3.85 5.87
N GLY A 113 -7.73 4.57 6.03
CA GLY A 113 -7.95 5.45 7.19
C GLY A 113 -8.11 4.71 8.51
N GLU A 114 -8.79 3.57 8.49
CA GLU A 114 -8.95 2.68 9.66
C GLU A 114 -7.61 2.09 10.11
N LEU A 115 -6.85 1.48 9.19
CA LEU A 115 -5.60 0.79 9.46
C LEU A 115 -4.53 1.72 10.04
N ILE A 116 -4.39 2.94 9.49
CA ILE A 116 -3.48 3.94 10.04
C ILE A 116 -3.83 4.30 11.50
N LYS A 117 -5.12 4.46 11.80
CA LYS A 117 -5.58 4.78 13.17
C LYS A 117 -5.39 3.60 14.12
N LEU A 118 -5.61 2.37 13.66
CA LEU A 118 -5.43 1.16 14.47
C LEU A 118 -3.95 0.92 14.77
N PHE A 119 -3.08 1.02 13.77
CA PHE A 119 -1.65 0.86 13.96
C PHE A 119 -1.06 1.91 14.91
N ALA A 120 -1.47 3.18 14.76
CA ALA A 120 -1.05 4.24 15.67
C ALA A 120 -1.50 4.03 17.13
N LYS A 121 -2.57 3.25 17.36
CA LYS A 121 -3.04 2.88 18.71
C LYS A 121 -2.37 1.62 19.25
N SER A 122 -1.90 0.73 18.38
CA SER A 122 -1.25 -0.54 18.78
C SER A 122 0.27 -0.39 18.95
N ALA A 123 0.89 0.59 18.28
CA ALA A 123 2.29 0.92 18.50
C ALA A 123 2.48 1.46 19.94
N PRO A 124 3.43 0.92 20.74
CA PRO A 124 3.80 1.55 21.99
C PRO A 124 4.41 2.92 21.68
N GLY A 125 3.77 3.97 22.20
CA GLY A 125 4.21 5.36 22.02
C GLY A 125 5.53 5.67 22.70
#